data_AF-A0A2S2QLK6-F1
#
_entry.id   AF-A0A2S2QLK6-F1
#
_cell.length_a   1.000
_cell.length_b   1.000
_cell.length_c   1.000
_cell.angle_alpha   90.00
_cell.angle_beta   90.00
_cell.angle_gamma   90.00
#
_symmetry.space_group_name_H-M   'P 1'
#
loop_
_entity.id
_entity.type
_entity.pdbx_description
1 polymer ?
#
loop_
_entity_poly.entity_id
_entity_poly.type
_entity_poly.pdbx_seq_one_letter_code
_entity_poly.pdbx_strand_id
1 'polypeptide(L)'
;MAVCDVCVHLSDIMTPQSFSSLVTTLIKYLVYEKQLIPYPYDRLKLYVKKYNELNLEKNQCDQKIKYRLASDKYFKKVSEAINSLETVFQVIIIHFIYLFQIFYGTIT
;
A
#
# COMPACT_ATOMS: atom_id res chain seq x y z
N MET A 1 -24.01 -1.13 -19.98
CA MET A 1 -23.48 -1.08 -18.60
C MET A 1 -23.90 0.26 -18.02
N ALA A 2 -24.67 0.27 -16.93
CA ALA A 2 -25.06 1.53 -16.28
C ALA A 2 -23.82 2.15 -15.62
N VAL A 3 -23.53 3.40 -15.94
CA VAL A 3 -22.49 4.18 -15.27
C VAL A 3 -23.04 4.48 -13.87
N CYS A 4 -22.36 3.97 -12.84
CA CYS A 4 -22.74 4.22 -11.46
C CYS A 4 -21.89 5.39 -10.96
N ASP A 5 -22.39 6.61 -11.14
CA ASP A 5 -21.69 7.81 -10.70
C ASP A 5 -21.84 7.97 -9.18
N VAL A 6 -20.72 7.97 -8.47
CA VAL A 6 -20.67 8.23 -7.03
C VAL A 6 -20.13 9.63 -6.84
N CYS A 7 -20.99 10.58 -6.46
CA CYS A 7 -20.60 11.95 -6.17
C CYS A 7 -20.33 12.12 -4.67
N VAL A 8 -19.15 12.64 -4.32
CA VAL A 8 -18.76 12.95 -2.94
C VAL A 8 -18.56 14.45 -2.82
N HIS A 9 -19.33 15.11 -1.96
CA HIS A 9 -19.15 16.51 -1.63
C HIS A 9 -18.30 16.63 -0.38
N LEU A 10 -17.26 17.45 -0.47
CA LEU A 10 -16.33 17.71 0.61
C LEU A 10 -16.53 19.15 1.08
N SER A 11 -16.81 19.33 2.36
CA SER A 11 -17.06 20.64 2.97
C SER A 11 -15.76 21.37 3.35
N ASP A 12 -14.66 20.62 3.48
CA ASP A 12 -13.37 21.11 3.97
C ASP A 12 -12.34 21.30 2.86
N ILE A 13 -11.34 22.16 3.12
CA ILE A 13 -10.19 22.38 2.23
C ILE A 13 -9.37 21.08 2.14
N MET A 14 -9.22 20.58 0.93
CA MET A 14 -8.42 19.39 0.66
C MET A 14 -6.96 19.76 0.38
N THR A 15 -6.06 19.24 1.21
CA THR A 15 -4.61 19.34 0.99
C THR A 15 -4.14 18.24 0.02
N PRO A 16 -2.97 18.39 -0.63
CA PRO A 16 -2.37 17.32 -1.44
C PRO A 16 -2.21 16.00 -0.67
N GLN A 17 -1.91 16.10 0.63
CA GLN A 17 -1.80 14.94 1.50
C GLN A 17 -3.16 14.27 1.74
N SER A 18 -4.22 15.05 1.95
CA SER A 18 -5.57 14.52 2.10
C SER A 18 -6.06 13.83 0.82
N PHE A 19 -5.84 14.43 -0.35
CA PHE A 19 -6.20 13.85 -1.65
C PHE A 19 -5.46 12.55 -1.93
N SER A 20 -4.13 12.56 -1.77
CA SER A 20 -3.32 11.35 -2.00
C SER A 20 -3.69 10.23 -1.04
N SER A 21 -4.03 10.54 0.22
CA SER A 21 -4.53 9.58 1.19
C SER A 21 -5.89 8.99 0.78
N LEU A 22 -6.82 9.82 0.29
CA LEU A 22 -8.13 9.38 -0.19
C LEU A 22 -8.00 8.44 -1.39
N VAL A 23 -7.21 8.84 -2.40
CA VAL A 23 -6.96 8.01 -3.60
C VAL A 23 -6.26 6.69 -3.22
N THR A 24 -5.26 6.75 -2.35
CA THR A 24 -4.56 5.56 -1.86
C THR A 24 -5.50 4.60 -1.13
N THR A 25 -6.40 5.14 -0.29
CA THR A 25 -7.40 4.34 0.43
C THR A 25 -8.38 3.68 -0.52
N LEU A 26 -8.84 4.42 -1.56
CA LEU A 26 -9.71 3.88 -2.59
C LEU A 26 -9.02 2.73 -3.34
N ILE A 27 -7.75 2.89 -3.74
CA ILE A 27 -7.00 1.85 -4.43
C ILE A 27 -6.84 0.61 -3.53
N LYS A 28 -6.45 0.78 -2.25
CA LYS A 28 -6.36 -0.33 -1.30
C LYS A 28 -7.67 -1.11 -1.20
N TYR A 29 -8.78 -0.40 -1.12
CA TYR A 29 -10.12 -1.01 -1.07
C TYR A 29 -10.45 -1.75 -2.36
N LEU A 30 -10.24 -1.13 -3.53
CA LEU A 30 -10.54 -1.75 -4.83
C LEU A 30 -9.70 -3.01 -5.08
N VAL A 31 -8.42 -2.98 -4.74
CA VAL A 31 -7.51 -4.13 -4.90
C VAL A 31 -7.97 -5.30 -4.03
N TYR A 32 -8.49 -5.02 -2.83
CA TYR A 32 -9.08 -6.04 -1.97
C TYR A 32 -10.43 -6.56 -2.49
N GLU A 33 -11.37 -5.67 -2.80
CA GLU A 33 -12.71 -6.02 -3.30
C GLU A 33 -12.66 -6.81 -4.62
N LYS A 34 -11.72 -6.47 -5.50
CA LYS A 34 -11.50 -7.20 -6.76
C LYS A 34 -10.72 -8.51 -6.59
N GLN A 35 -10.45 -8.93 -5.35
CA GLN A 35 -9.74 -10.15 -5.00
C GLN A 35 -8.33 -10.24 -5.62
N LEU A 36 -7.71 -9.11 -5.95
CA LEU A 36 -6.32 -9.07 -6.43
C LEU A 36 -5.34 -9.39 -5.30
N ILE A 37 -5.76 -9.20 -4.05
CA ILE A 37 -5.05 -9.59 -2.84
C ILE A 37 -5.97 -10.40 -1.91
N PRO A 38 -5.43 -11.38 -1.16
CA PRO A 38 -6.24 -12.27 -0.33
C PRO A 38 -6.73 -11.63 0.98
N TYR A 39 -6.11 -10.53 1.42
CA TYR A 39 -6.43 -9.83 2.66
C TYR A 39 -6.28 -8.32 2.47
N PRO A 40 -6.90 -7.49 3.32
CA PRO A 40 -6.71 -6.05 3.27
C PRO A 40 -5.24 -5.67 3.33
N TYR A 41 -4.85 -4.65 2.55
CA TYR A 41 -3.47 -4.21 2.42
C TYR A 41 -2.77 -3.98 3.77
N ASP A 42 -3.43 -3.30 4.72
CA ASP A 42 -2.81 -2.97 6.02
C ASP A 42 -2.50 -4.24 6.84
N ARG A 43 -3.32 -5.29 6.71
CA ARG A 43 -3.09 -6.59 7.35
C ARG A 43 -1.91 -7.33 6.71
N LEU A 44 -1.82 -7.32 5.38
CA LEU A 44 -0.69 -7.91 4.65
C LEU A 44 0.63 -7.22 5.02
N LYS A 45 0.62 -5.89 5.10
CA LYS A 45 1.78 -5.10 5.53
C LYS A 45 2.22 -5.46 6.95
N LEU A 46 1.27 -5.65 7.86
CA LEU A 46 1.56 -6.09 9.22
C LEU A 46 2.19 -7.49 9.26
N TYR A 47 1.72 -8.43 8.43
CA TYR A 47 2.31 -9.77 8.34
C TYR A 47 3.73 -9.75 7.79
N VAL A 48 4.01 -8.94 6.76
CA VAL A 48 5.38 -8.77 6.24
C VAL A 48 6.29 -8.15 7.28
N LYS A 49 5.82 -7.13 8.01
CA LYS A 49 6.59 -6.51 9.10
C LYS A 49 6.95 -7.53 10.19
N LYS A 50 5.95 -8.26 10.69
CA LYS A 50 6.14 -9.29 11.72
C LYS A 50 7.06 -10.42 11.26
N TYR A 51 6.97 -10.82 9.99
CA TYR A 51 7.85 -11.82 9.41
C TYR A 51 9.31 -11.35 9.36
N ASN A 52 9.55 -10.09 9.02
CA ASN A 52 10.89 -9.51 9.02
C ASN A 52 11.48 -9.44 10.43
N GLU A 53 10.69 -9.01 11.42
CA GLU A 53 11.08 -8.99 12.84
C GLU A 53 11.48 -10.40 13.33
N LEU A 54 10.64 -11.41 13.06
CA LEU A 54 10.90 -12.79 13.48
C LEU A 54 12.12 -13.43 12.79
N ASN A 55 12.49 -12.99 11.58
CA ASN A 55 13.69 -13.50 10.91
C ASN A 55 14.97 -12.79 11.39
N LEU A 56 14.90 -11.53 11.82
CA LEU A 56 16.00 -10.85 12.47
C LEU A 56 16.37 -11.51 13.81
N GLU A 57 15.37 -11.94 14.58
CA GLU A 57 15.57 -12.61 15.87
C GLU A 57 16.06 -14.07 15.76
N LYS A 58 15.77 -14.76 14.65
CA LYS A 58 16.03 -16.21 14.47
C LYS A 58 17.44 -16.59 14.04
N ASN A 59 18.40 -15.67 14.02
CA ASN A 59 19.82 -16.00 13.76
C ASN A 59 20.48 -16.82 14.90
N GLN A 60 19.73 -17.35 15.87
CA GLN A 60 20.26 -18.09 17.02
C GLN A 60 19.82 -19.55 17.19
N CYS A 61 18.94 -20.13 16.36
CA CYS A 61 18.58 -21.54 16.57
C CYS A 61 18.16 -22.29 15.29
N ASP A 62 19.07 -23.11 14.79
CA ASP A 62 18.89 -24.08 13.71
C ASP A 62 18.01 -25.25 14.17
N GLN A 63 16.82 -25.43 13.57
CA GLN A 63 16.17 -26.75 13.45
C GLN A 63 14.87 -26.82 12.60
N LYS A 64 14.43 -25.74 11.92
CA LYS A 64 13.24 -25.77 11.04
C LYS A 64 13.54 -25.34 9.60
N ILE A 65 14.38 -26.10 8.88
CA ILE A 65 14.88 -25.71 7.55
C ILE A 65 13.88 -26.04 6.41
N LYS A 66 13.15 -27.15 6.47
CA LYS A 66 12.28 -27.62 5.35
C LYS A 66 10.97 -26.83 5.16
N TYR A 67 10.28 -26.49 6.25
CA TYR A 67 9.04 -25.69 6.18
C TYR A 67 9.31 -24.19 5.95
N ARG A 68 10.53 -23.71 6.29
CA ARG A 68 10.98 -22.33 6.02
C ARG A 68 11.05 -22.04 4.53
N LEU A 69 11.70 -22.90 3.74
CA LEU A 69 11.92 -22.63 2.32
C LEU A 69 10.63 -22.37 1.51
N ALA A 70 9.56 -23.11 1.80
CA ALA A 70 8.27 -22.89 1.17
C ALA A 70 7.62 -21.58 1.65
N SER A 71 7.59 -21.33 2.96
CA SER A 71 7.04 -20.08 3.51
C SER A 71 7.79 -18.87 2.98
N ASP A 72 9.12 -18.92 2.90
CA ASP A 72 9.97 -17.81 2.49
C ASP A 72 9.70 -17.42 1.03
N LYS A 73 9.44 -18.40 0.15
CA LYS A 73 9.07 -18.14 -1.25
C LYS A 73 7.71 -17.43 -1.37
N TYR A 74 6.71 -17.85 -0.59
CA TYR A 74 5.40 -17.20 -0.58
C TYR A 74 5.45 -15.81 0.05
N PHE A 75 6.17 -15.64 1.16
CA PHE A 75 6.39 -14.35 1.80
C PHE A 75 7.14 -13.39 0.91
N LYS A 76 8.16 -13.84 0.17
CA LYS A 76 8.90 -13.01 -0.77
C LYS A 76 7.99 -12.45 -1.87
N LYS A 77 7.14 -13.28 -2.47
CA LYS A 77 6.17 -12.82 -3.48
C LYS A 77 5.17 -11.81 -2.93
N VAL A 78 4.65 -12.05 -1.72
CA VAL A 78 3.73 -11.11 -1.07
C VAL A 78 4.44 -9.79 -0.76
N SER A 79 5.68 -9.84 -0.27
CA SER A 79 6.50 -8.66 -0.01
C SER A 79 6.78 -7.85 -1.29
N GLU A 80 7.14 -8.51 -2.39
CA GLU A 80 7.36 -7.87 -3.70
C GLU A 80 6.08 -7.18 -4.23
N ALA A 81 4.93 -7.82 -4.08
CA ALA A 81 3.65 -7.24 -4.47
C ALA A 81 3.28 -6.02 -3.61
N ILE A 82 3.51 -6.08 -2.28
CA ILE A 82 3.30 -4.94 -1.38
C ILE A 82 4.24 -3.79 -1.73
N ASN A 83 5.52 -4.07 -1.98
CA ASN A 83 6.49 -3.04 -2.36
C ASN A 83 6.12 -2.37 -3.68
N SER A 84 5.56 -3.13 -4.63
CA SER A 84 5.07 -2.60 -5.90
C SER A 84 3.89 -1.64 -5.67
N LEU A 85 2.93 -2.01 -4.81
CA LEU A 85 1.83 -1.13 -4.41
C LEU A 85 2.33 0.13 -3.67
N GLU A 86 3.30 -0.01 -2.77
CA GLU A 86 3.91 1.13 -2.08
C GLU A 86 4.59 2.09 -3.03
N THR A 87 5.30 1.57 -4.03
CA THR A 87 5.92 2.40 -5.08
C THR A 87 4.87 3.21 -5.83
N VAL A 88 3.74 2.58 -6.19
CA VAL A 88 2.61 3.27 -6.83
C VAL A 88 2.04 4.36 -5.91
N PHE A 89 1.84 4.08 -4.63
CA PHE A 89 1.33 5.07 -3.67
C PHE A 89 2.29 6.26 -3.50
N GLN A 90 3.60 6.02 -3.47
CA GLN A 90 4.60 7.10 -3.43
C GLN A 90 4.54 7.98 -4.68
N VAL A 91 4.43 7.37 -5.87
CA VAL A 91 4.27 8.12 -7.12
C VAL A 91 3.01 8.97 -7.11
N ILE A 92 1.89 8.44 -6.61
CA ILE A 92 0.62 9.19 -6.49
C ILE A 92 0.81 10.41 -5.58
N ILE A 93 1.43 10.24 -4.42
CA ILE A 93 1.70 11.35 -3.47
C ILE A 93 2.54 12.43 -4.15
N ILE A 94 3.65 12.04 -4.76
CA ILE A 94 4.57 12.95 -5.47
C ILE A 94 3.80 13.70 -6.56
N HIS A 95 3.02 13.00 -7.37
CA HIS A 95 2.27 13.61 -8.47
C HIS A 95 1.25 14.64 -7.96
N PHE A 96 0.52 14.35 -6.88
CA PHE A 96 -0.42 15.32 -6.30
C PHE A 96 0.30 16.55 -5.70
N ILE A 97 1.49 16.38 -5.13
CA ILE A 97 2.31 17.50 -4.65
C ILE A 97 2.75 18.37 -5.84
N TYR A 98 3.30 17.77 -6.90
CA TYR A 98 3.73 18.50 -8.10
C TYR A 98 2.55 19.23 -8.76
N LEU A 99 1.41 18.56 -8.89
CA LEU A 99 0.23 19.13 -9.50
C LEU A 99 -0.24 20.36 -8.70
N PHE A 100 -0.27 20.26 -7.37
CA PHE A 100 -0.58 21.40 -6.52
C PHE A 100 0.46 22.52 -6.66
N GLN A 101 1.76 22.22 -6.75
CA GLN A 101 2.81 23.21 -6.98
C GLN A 101 2.67 23.93 -8.33
N ILE A 102 2.24 23.24 -9.38
CA ILE A 102 2.00 23.83 -10.71
C ILE A 102 0.77 24.76 -10.67
N PHE A 103 -0.32 24.31 -10.05
CA PHE A 103 -1.57 25.07 -10.03
C PHE A 103 -1.59 26.22 -9.03
N TYR A 104 -0.90 26.07 -7.90
CA TYR A 104 -0.90 27.05 -6.81
C TYR A 104 0.45 27.75 -6.60
N GLY A 105 1.44 27.48 -7.46
CA GLY A 105 2.69 28.22 -7.66
C GLY A 105 3.32 28.82 -6.40
N THR A 106 4.38 28.19 -5.88
CA THR A 106 5.38 28.83 -4.99
C THR A 106 4.82 29.92 -4.07
N ILE A 107 4.26 29.55 -2.92
CA ILE A 107 4.26 30.48 -1.79
C ILE A 107 5.70 30.51 -1.28
N THR A 108 6.51 31.37 -1.91
CA THR A 108 7.86 31.86 -1.57
C THR A 108 8.87 30.86 -1.03
#